data_AF-A0A958QAS7-F1
#
_entry.id   AF-A0A958QAS7-F1
#
_cell.length_a   1.000
_cell.length_b   1.000
_cell.length_c   1.000
_cell.angle_alpha   90.00
_cell.angle_beta   90.00
_cell.angle_gamma   90.00
#
_symmetry.space_group_name_H-M   'P 1'
#
loop_
_entity.id
_entity.type
_entity.pdbx_description
1 polymer ?
#
loop_
_entity_poly.entity_id
_entity_poly.type
_entity_poly.pdbx_seq_one_letter_code
_entity_poly.pdbx_strand_id
1 'polypeptide(L)'
;MINVESPTPIDSSYQWWHFIAAAVLGLGVGVLAVLFSSTTPSPSIESISTGESLKSVTILPFDDTGSIESLKDAVTNAIRFLESKASPENYSFGGHTITRASMLESYDKLESILETDDMTGVIDYVINNFQPYEVQKPKLLVTGYYEPELEGAREHSSVFSYPLYRVPRDLLTLNLKQFDSSLTQDRILQGRVNPEGFFLPYYTRAQIDFDNALNNKADVLVWLKDPVDAFFLHIQGSGIVTMEDGSVMRVNYAGKNGRAYRAIGKLFIEREWLAKEDVSMQAMKSFLRDHPDLMEEVFSYNPSYVFFRDVQEGPLGNLGVPVTAYRSVATDQSI
;
A
#
# COMPACT_ATOMS: atom_id res chain seq x y z
N MET A 1 -9.89 16.57 35.49
CA MET A 1 -10.68 15.39 35.91
C MET A 1 -11.70 15.12 34.83
N ILE A 2 -11.34 14.28 33.86
CA ILE A 2 -12.28 13.63 32.95
C ILE A 2 -11.85 12.16 32.98
N ASN A 3 -12.75 11.32 33.48
CA ASN A 3 -12.56 9.89 33.68
C ASN A 3 -12.34 9.20 32.33
N VAL A 4 -11.30 8.39 32.23
CA VAL A 4 -11.12 7.41 31.16
C VAL A 4 -11.74 6.12 31.68
N GLU A 5 -12.93 5.78 31.20
CA GLU A 5 -13.52 4.47 31.43
C GLU A 5 -12.74 3.41 30.62
N SER A 6 -12.41 2.31 31.31
CA SER A 6 -11.81 1.10 30.75
C SER A 6 -12.69 0.50 29.64
N PRO A 7 -12.10 -0.10 28.58
CA PRO A 7 -12.88 -0.68 27.49
C PRO A 7 -13.67 -1.90 27.99
N THR A 8 -14.99 -1.82 27.87
CA THR A 8 -15.90 -2.97 27.99
C THR A 8 -15.66 -3.98 26.87
N PRO A 9 -15.84 -5.29 27.12
CA PRO A 9 -15.70 -6.31 26.09
C PRO A 9 -16.74 -6.09 24.98
N ILE A 10 -16.30 -6.07 23.73
CA ILE A 10 -17.19 -5.94 22.57
C ILE A 10 -17.98 -7.24 22.42
N ASP A 11 -19.29 -7.14 22.59
CA ASP A 11 -20.28 -8.18 22.33
C ASP A 11 -20.27 -8.58 20.84
N SER A 12 -20.27 -9.88 20.57
CA SER A 12 -20.13 -10.50 19.25
C SER A 12 -21.37 -10.39 18.35
N SER A 13 -22.21 -9.38 18.55
CA SER A 13 -23.51 -9.25 17.88
C SER A 13 -23.69 -7.99 17.01
N TYR A 14 -22.61 -7.25 16.69
CA TYR A 14 -22.72 -6.05 15.84
C TYR A 14 -22.44 -6.32 14.36
N GLN A 15 -23.39 -5.82 13.55
CA GLN A 15 -23.55 -5.94 12.11
C GLN A 15 -22.32 -5.49 11.31
N TRP A 16 -22.15 -6.16 10.17
CA TRP A 16 -21.16 -5.88 9.14
C TRP A 16 -21.24 -4.44 8.65
N TRP A 17 -20.10 -3.74 8.63
CA TRP A 17 -19.97 -2.47 7.94
C TRP A 17 -19.94 -2.73 6.43
N HIS A 18 -20.97 -2.30 5.71
CA HIS A 18 -20.98 -2.30 4.26
C HIS A 18 -20.53 -0.90 3.77
N PHE A 19 -19.39 -0.84 3.07
CA PHE A 19 -18.93 0.38 2.41
C PHE A 19 -18.88 0.13 0.90
N ILE A 20 -19.30 1.10 0.10
CA ILE A 20 -18.95 1.12 -1.33
C ILE A 20 -17.47 1.52 -1.42
N ALA A 21 -16.64 0.56 -1.85
CA ALA A 21 -15.27 0.81 -2.27
C ALA A 21 -15.20 0.74 -3.80
N ALA A 22 -14.78 1.83 -4.43
CA ALA A 22 -14.48 1.86 -5.86
C ALA A 22 -13.10 1.21 -6.07
N ALA A 23 -13.07 -0.03 -6.54
CA ALA A 23 -11.85 -0.72 -6.92
C ALA A 23 -11.77 -0.81 -8.45
N VAL A 24 -10.70 -0.25 -9.04
CA VAL A 24 -10.39 -0.39 -10.46
C VAL A 24 -9.13 -1.27 -10.58
N LEU A 25 -9.29 -2.47 -11.14
CA LEU A 25 -8.28 -3.54 -11.11
C LEU A 25 -7.50 -3.65 -12.43
N GLY A 26 -6.21 -3.34 -12.42
CA GLY A 26 -5.32 -3.56 -13.56
C GLY A 26 -4.65 -4.94 -13.57
N LEU A 27 -4.82 -5.66 -14.68
CA LEU A 27 -4.08 -6.79 -15.32
C LEU A 27 -3.01 -7.59 -14.51
N GLY A 28 -3.14 -8.93 -14.52
CA GLY A 28 -1.97 -9.82 -14.60
C GLY A 28 -2.15 -11.30 -14.20
N VAL A 29 -1.98 -12.22 -15.16
CA VAL A 29 -2.01 -13.69 -15.04
C VAL A 29 -0.63 -14.29 -14.71
N GLY A 30 -0.57 -15.32 -13.82
CA GLY A 30 0.10 -16.61 -14.13
C GLY A 30 0.88 -17.34 -13.00
N VAL A 31 0.92 -18.68 -13.13
CA VAL A 31 1.55 -19.69 -12.25
C VAL A 31 2.71 -20.39 -12.99
N LEU A 32 3.84 -20.63 -12.31
CA LEU A 32 4.60 -21.89 -12.40
C LEU A 32 5.64 -22.02 -11.26
N ALA A 33 5.69 -23.20 -10.64
CA ALA A 33 6.57 -23.57 -9.51
C ALA A 33 7.68 -24.55 -9.92
N VAL A 34 8.74 -24.66 -9.08
CA VAL A 34 9.52 -25.87 -8.61
C VAL A 34 10.88 -25.41 -8.02
N LEU A 35 11.06 -25.36 -6.68
CA LEU A 35 11.77 -26.24 -5.70
C LEU A 35 13.33 -26.23 -5.77
N PHE A 36 14.10 -26.01 -4.67
CA PHE A 36 14.31 -26.83 -3.44
C PHE A 36 14.67 -25.93 -2.21
N SER A 37 14.03 -26.04 -1.02
CA SER A 37 14.17 -26.96 0.15
C SER A 37 14.93 -26.38 1.37
N SER A 38 14.19 -25.96 2.41
CA SER A 38 14.35 -26.44 3.80
C SER A 38 13.25 -25.87 4.74
N THR A 39 12.25 -26.72 4.98
CA THR A 39 11.46 -26.94 6.20
C THR A 39 11.14 -25.77 7.15
N THR A 40 10.13 -24.99 6.80
CA THR A 40 8.80 -24.89 7.46
C THR A 40 7.93 -24.01 6.56
N PRO A 41 6.66 -24.36 6.28
CA PRO A 41 5.86 -23.54 5.38
C PRO A 41 5.49 -22.25 6.13
N SER A 42 6.14 -21.14 5.77
CA SER A 42 5.44 -19.84 5.84
C SER A 42 4.16 -20.00 5.03
N PRO A 43 3.01 -19.43 5.44
CA PRO A 43 1.83 -19.41 4.60
C PRO A 43 2.24 -18.79 3.26
N SER A 44 2.33 -19.62 2.23
CA SER A 44 2.47 -19.18 0.87
C SER A 44 1.22 -18.35 0.58
N ILE A 45 1.41 -17.10 0.17
CA ILE A 45 0.35 -16.40 -0.54
C ILE A 45 0.23 -17.16 -1.86
N GLU A 46 -0.65 -18.15 -1.90
CA GLU A 46 -1.05 -18.80 -3.14
C GLU A 46 -1.65 -17.72 -4.02
N SER A 47 -0.97 -17.45 -5.14
CA SER A 47 -1.49 -16.61 -6.22
C SER A 47 -2.82 -17.20 -6.66
N ILE A 48 -3.86 -16.36 -6.67
CA ILE A 48 -5.15 -16.77 -7.19
C ILE A 48 -4.99 -16.96 -8.70
N SER A 49 -5.25 -18.17 -9.17
CA SER A 49 -5.61 -18.35 -10.57
C SER A 49 -7.02 -17.80 -10.70
N THR A 50 -7.21 -16.78 -11.55
CA THR A 50 -8.53 -16.20 -11.87
C THR A 50 -9.57 -17.22 -12.36
N GLY A 51 -9.15 -18.47 -12.60
CA GLY A 51 -10.01 -19.61 -12.94
C GLY A 51 -10.64 -20.35 -11.76
N GLU A 52 -10.23 -20.12 -10.51
CA GLU A 52 -10.80 -20.79 -9.33
C GLU A 52 -11.72 -19.85 -8.53
N SER A 53 -13.02 -20.01 -8.80
CA SER A 53 -14.23 -19.66 -8.04
C SER A 53 -14.51 -18.18 -7.70
N LEU A 54 -14.67 -17.36 -8.73
CA LEU A 54 -15.59 -16.22 -8.62
C LEU A 54 -17.01 -16.72 -8.85
N LYS A 55 -17.87 -16.60 -7.83
CA LYS A 55 -19.28 -16.98 -7.93
C LYS A 55 -20.13 -15.72 -8.04
N SER A 56 -20.90 -15.60 -9.12
CA SER A 56 -21.93 -14.58 -9.22
C SER A 56 -22.93 -14.74 -8.06
N VAL A 57 -23.19 -13.65 -7.36
CA VAL A 57 -24.16 -13.57 -6.26
C VAL A 57 -25.16 -12.45 -6.52
N THR A 58 -26.17 -12.31 -5.67
CA THR A 58 -27.08 -11.17 -5.68
C THR A 58 -26.55 -10.11 -4.72
N ILE A 59 -26.59 -8.83 -5.10
CA ILE A 59 -26.30 -7.73 -4.17
C ILE A 59 -27.39 -7.76 -3.10
N LEU A 60 -27.02 -8.00 -1.85
CA LEU A 60 -27.93 -7.80 -0.74
C LEU A 60 -28.11 -6.31 -0.52
N PRO A 61 -29.32 -5.83 -0.18
CA PRO A 61 -29.50 -4.45 0.26
C PRO A 61 -28.49 -4.10 1.35
N PHE A 62 -27.85 -2.95 1.21
CA PHE A 62 -26.82 -2.48 2.12
C PHE A 62 -27.03 -0.99 2.39
N ASP A 63 -26.57 -0.54 3.55
CA ASP A 63 -26.53 0.87 3.91
C ASP A 63 -25.09 1.38 3.78
N ASP A 64 -24.94 2.59 3.25
CA ASP A 64 -23.67 3.30 3.24
C ASP A 64 -23.65 4.30 4.40
N THR A 65 -22.75 4.08 5.36
CA THR A 65 -22.63 4.93 6.56
C THR A 65 -21.63 6.07 6.39
N GLY A 66 -20.96 6.17 5.24
CA GLY A 66 -20.02 7.25 4.92
C GLY A 66 -20.72 8.51 4.40
N SER A 67 -19.99 9.62 4.36
CA SER A 67 -20.51 10.88 3.79
C SER A 67 -20.68 10.79 2.27
N ILE A 68 -21.66 11.50 1.72
CA ILE A 68 -21.88 11.58 0.28
C ILE A 68 -20.75 12.35 -0.42
N GLU A 69 -20.17 13.33 0.27
CA GLU A 69 -19.00 14.09 -0.19
C GLU A 69 -17.78 13.18 -0.38
N SER A 70 -17.52 12.26 0.56
CA SER A 70 -16.44 11.29 0.38
C SER A 70 -16.68 10.37 -0.81
N LEU A 71 -17.94 10.03 -1.10
CA LEU A 71 -18.26 9.20 -2.26
C LEU A 71 -18.10 9.98 -3.58
N LYS A 72 -18.47 11.27 -3.60
CA LYS A 72 -18.18 12.19 -4.71
C LYS A 72 -16.68 12.25 -5.00
N ASP A 73 -15.87 12.50 -3.99
CA ASP A 73 -14.41 12.55 -4.14
C ASP A 73 -13.85 11.24 -4.70
N ALA A 74 -14.33 10.10 -4.22
CA ALA A 74 -13.92 8.78 -4.70
C ALA A 74 -14.32 8.55 -6.17
N VAL A 75 -15.54 8.91 -6.57
CA VAL A 75 -16.01 8.81 -7.95
C VAL A 75 -15.22 9.73 -8.88
N THR A 76 -15.02 10.99 -8.50
CA THR A 76 -14.21 11.95 -9.28
C THR A 76 -12.76 11.45 -9.46
N ASN A 77 -12.15 10.88 -8.41
CA ASN A 77 -10.81 10.30 -8.51
C ASN A 77 -10.77 9.04 -9.40
N ALA A 78 -11.82 8.21 -9.36
CA ALA A 78 -11.94 7.05 -10.26
C ALA A 78 -12.07 7.47 -11.73
N ILE A 79 -12.91 8.47 -12.03
CA ILE A 79 -13.04 9.06 -13.38
C ILE A 79 -11.70 9.61 -13.84
N ARG A 80 -11.01 10.41 -13.00
CA ARG A 80 -9.68 10.95 -13.30
C ARG A 80 -8.67 9.87 -13.69
N PHE A 81 -8.69 8.72 -13.00
CA PHE A 81 -7.84 7.59 -13.37
C PHE A 81 -8.24 7.00 -14.71
N LEU A 82 -9.53 6.72 -14.92
CA LEU A 82 -10.06 6.12 -16.15
C LEU A 82 -9.84 7.00 -17.39
N GLU A 83 -9.82 8.31 -17.25
CA GLU A 83 -9.49 9.24 -18.35
C GLU A 83 -7.98 9.35 -18.61
N SER A 84 -7.15 8.90 -17.68
CA SER A 84 -5.70 9.00 -17.78
C SER A 84 -5.12 7.99 -18.80
N LYS A 85 -3.96 8.32 -19.36
CA LYS A 85 -3.19 7.41 -20.23
C LYS A 85 -2.73 6.13 -19.52
N ALA A 86 -2.73 6.12 -18.18
CA ALA A 86 -2.33 4.96 -17.40
C ALA A 86 -3.43 3.90 -17.31
N SER A 87 -4.70 4.27 -17.52
CA SER A 87 -5.82 3.33 -17.49
C SER A 87 -5.84 2.47 -18.75
N PRO A 88 -5.80 1.12 -18.64
CA PRO A 88 -5.89 0.23 -19.79
C PRO A 88 -7.24 0.36 -20.50
N GLU A 89 -7.29 0.02 -21.78
CA GLU A 89 -8.56 -0.01 -22.55
C GLU A 89 -9.51 -1.11 -22.06
N ASN A 90 -8.95 -2.21 -21.55
CA ASN A 90 -9.68 -3.40 -21.15
C ASN A 90 -9.21 -3.91 -19.80
N TYR A 91 -10.17 -4.38 -19.01
CA TYR A 91 -10.03 -4.90 -17.66
C TYR A 91 -10.51 -6.34 -17.65
N SER A 92 -9.68 -7.27 -17.18
CA SER A 92 -10.04 -8.69 -17.11
C SER A 92 -10.37 -9.08 -15.68
N PHE A 93 -11.58 -9.57 -15.44
CA PHE A 93 -12.02 -10.03 -14.12
C PHE A 93 -12.97 -11.22 -14.25
N GLY A 94 -12.69 -12.33 -13.56
CA GLY A 94 -13.55 -13.53 -13.58
C GLY A 94 -13.86 -14.09 -14.96
N GLY A 95 -12.91 -14.01 -15.90
CA GLY A 95 -13.12 -14.41 -17.30
C GLY A 95 -13.93 -13.43 -18.14
N HIS A 96 -14.39 -12.31 -17.56
CA HIS A 96 -15.04 -11.21 -18.25
C HIS A 96 -14.02 -10.15 -18.66
N THR A 97 -14.28 -9.50 -19.78
CA THR A 97 -13.56 -8.30 -20.21
C THR A 97 -14.50 -7.11 -20.09
N ILE A 98 -14.14 -6.14 -19.27
CA ILE A 98 -14.85 -4.88 -19.07
C ILE A 98 -14.03 -3.78 -19.77
N THR A 99 -14.68 -2.97 -20.61
CA THR A 99 -13.99 -1.88 -21.31
C THR A 99 -13.89 -0.66 -20.41
N ARG A 100 -12.83 0.14 -20.60
CA ARG A 100 -12.68 1.44 -19.94
C ARG A 100 -13.88 2.35 -20.18
N ALA A 101 -14.43 2.32 -21.40
CA ALA A 101 -15.60 3.10 -21.78
C ALA A 101 -16.86 2.71 -20.99
N SER A 102 -17.10 1.42 -20.76
CA SER A 102 -18.25 0.95 -19.97
C SER A 102 -18.13 1.32 -18.49
N MET A 103 -16.90 1.31 -17.94
CA MET A 103 -16.68 1.80 -16.59
C MET A 103 -16.89 3.30 -16.47
N LEU A 104 -16.39 4.09 -17.43
CA LEU A 104 -16.64 5.54 -17.47
C LEU A 104 -18.14 5.84 -17.51
N GLU A 105 -18.90 5.18 -18.38
CA GLU A 105 -20.36 5.34 -18.43
C GLU A 105 -21.04 5.05 -17.08
N SER A 106 -20.56 4.03 -16.36
CA SER A 106 -21.08 3.69 -15.03
C SER A 106 -20.74 4.77 -13.99
N TYR A 107 -19.52 5.31 -14.02
CA TYR A 107 -19.09 6.37 -13.11
C TYR A 107 -19.74 7.72 -13.43
N ASP A 108 -19.91 8.08 -14.70
CA ASP A 108 -20.65 9.28 -15.13
C ASP A 108 -22.09 9.22 -14.61
N LYS A 109 -22.70 8.03 -14.66
CA LYS A 109 -24.04 7.84 -14.13
C LYS A 109 -24.08 7.98 -12.61
N LEU A 110 -23.12 7.39 -11.89
CA LEU A 110 -22.98 7.59 -10.44
C LEU A 110 -22.78 9.06 -10.07
N GLU A 111 -21.91 9.77 -10.79
CA GLU A 111 -21.64 11.20 -10.58
C GLU A 111 -22.93 12.02 -10.73
N SER A 112 -23.72 11.77 -11.80
CA SER A 112 -25.01 12.47 -12.01
C SER A 112 -26.04 12.26 -10.90
N ILE A 113 -26.03 11.11 -10.23
CA ILE A 113 -26.93 10.82 -9.10
C ILE A 113 -26.38 11.49 -7.83
N LEU A 114 -25.06 11.45 -7.64
CA LEU A 114 -24.40 12.09 -6.51
C LEU A 114 -24.59 13.61 -6.53
N GLU A 115 -24.68 14.25 -7.69
CA GLU A 115 -25.00 15.68 -7.82
C GLU A 115 -26.33 16.08 -7.18
N THR A 116 -27.28 15.14 -7.06
CA THR A 116 -28.59 15.38 -6.42
C THR A 116 -28.62 15.01 -4.94
N ASP A 117 -27.46 14.67 -4.35
CA ASP A 117 -27.30 14.18 -2.98
C ASP A 117 -28.19 12.96 -2.64
N ASP A 118 -28.51 12.14 -3.65
CA ASP A 118 -29.43 11.00 -3.50
C ASP A 118 -28.68 9.69 -3.26
N MET A 119 -28.33 9.41 -1.99
CA MET A 119 -27.68 8.15 -1.61
C MET A 119 -28.57 6.92 -1.89
N THR A 120 -29.90 7.06 -1.82
CA THR A 120 -30.81 5.94 -2.12
C THR A 120 -30.73 5.60 -3.60
N GLY A 121 -30.77 6.62 -4.47
CA GLY A 121 -30.57 6.48 -5.91
C GLY A 121 -29.22 5.86 -6.27
N VAL A 122 -28.15 6.18 -5.53
CA VAL A 122 -26.83 5.54 -5.71
C VAL A 122 -26.91 4.05 -5.41
N ILE A 123 -27.47 3.67 -4.26
CA ILE A 123 -27.59 2.27 -3.84
C ILE A 123 -28.47 1.50 -4.84
N ASP A 124 -29.61 2.06 -5.24
CA ASP A 124 -30.49 1.48 -6.24
C ASP A 124 -29.79 1.30 -7.59
N TYR A 125 -29.00 2.29 -8.03
CA TYR A 125 -28.23 2.18 -9.25
C TYR A 125 -27.21 1.05 -9.17
N VAL A 126 -26.47 0.94 -8.06
CA VAL A 126 -25.49 -0.13 -7.85
C VAL A 126 -26.18 -1.50 -7.87
N ILE A 127 -27.26 -1.69 -7.10
CA ILE A 127 -28.01 -2.95 -7.03
C ILE A 127 -28.52 -3.41 -8.40
N ASN A 128 -29.02 -2.47 -9.21
CA ASN A 128 -29.68 -2.79 -10.47
C ASN A 128 -28.73 -2.88 -11.68
N ASN A 129 -27.53 -2.31 -11.61
CA ASN A 129 -26.61 -2.20 -12.76
C ASN A 129 -25.27 -2.91 -12.58
N PHE A 130 -24.95 -3.41 -11.38
CA PHE A 130 -23.70 -4.14 -11.12
C PHE A 130 -23.96 -5.61 -10.78
N GLN A 131 -23.10 -6.48 -11.31
CA GLN A 131 -23.09 -7.90 -10.99
C GLN A 131 -21.98 -8.19 -9.97
N PRO A 132 -22.30 -8.55 -8.72
CA PRO A 132 -21.29 -8.86 -7.72
C PRO A 132 -20.77 -10.27 -7.92
N TYR A 133 -19.51 -10.46 -7.56
CA TYR A 133 -18.85 -11.76 -7.53
C TYR A 133 -18.25 -11.99 -6.15
N GLU A 134 -18.55 -13.14 -5.57
CA GLU A 134 -17.97 -13.60 -4.31
C GLU A 134 -16.61 -14.24 -4.55
N VAL A 135 -15.60 -13.78 -3.82
CA VAL A 135 -14.28 -14.43 -3.75
C VAL A 135 -14.36 -15.56 -2.73
N GLN A 136 -14.39 -16.81 -3.19
CA GLN A 136 -14.53 -17.98 -2.30
C GLN A 136 -13.21 -18.35 -1.61
N LYS A 137 -12.81 -17.57 -0.60
CA LYS A 137 -11.71 -17.94 0.31
C LYS A 137 -12.23 -18.22 1.72
N PRO A 138 -11.74 -19.28 2.39
CA PRO A 138 -12.20 -19.65 3.74
C PRO A 138 -11.85 -18.58 4.80
N LYS A 139 -10.87 -17.71 4.53
CA LYS A 139 -10.50 -16.57 5.37
C LYS A 139 -10.09 -15.38 4.51
N LEU A 140 -10.81 -14.26 4.63
CA LEU A 140 -10.40 -12.96 4.12
C LEU A 140 -9.59 -12.25 5.20
N LEU A 141 -8.39 -11.78 4.87
CA LEU A 141 -7.62 -10.91 5.75
C LEU A 141 -7.88 -9.46 5.32
N VAL A 142 -8.50 -8.69 6.21
CA VAL A 142 -8.66 -7.24 6.05
C VAL A 142 -7.71 -6.55 7.01
N THR A 143 -6.93 -5.59 6.51
CA THR A 143 -6.03 -4.75 7.31
C THR A 143 -6.27 -3.29 6.98
N GLY A 144 -5.95 -2.40 7.92
CA GLY A 144 -6.04 -0.96 7.73
C GLY A 144 -4.66 -0.34 7.51
N TYR A 145 -4.60 0.68 6.66
CA TYR A 145 -3.45 1.56 6.51
C TYR A 145 -3.93 3.01 6.62
N TYR A 146 -3.02 3.94 6.88
CA TYR A 146 -3.32 5.35 7.07
C TYR A 146 -2.17 6.22 6.59
N GLU A 147 -2.41 7.52 6.46
CA GLU A 147 -1.37 8.51 6.20
C GLU A 147 -0.82 9.04 7.53
N PRO A 148 0.40 8.64 7.97
CA PRO A 148 1.02 9.17 9.17
C PRO A 148 1.41 10.64 9.02
N GLU A 149 1.28 11.38 10.10
CA GLU A 149 1.88 12.70 10.27
C GLU A 149 3.22 12.58 10.99
N LEU A 150 4.24 13.28 10.50
CA LEU A 150 5.61 13.29 11.02
C LEU A 150 6.12 14.73 11.13
N GLU A 151 7.15 14.94 11.95
CA GLU A 151 7.88 16.21 12.00
C GLU A 151 9.16 16.12 11.17
N GLY A 152 9.49 17.18 10.42
CA GLY A 152 10.70 17.23 9.59
C GLY A 152 11.28 18.62 9.33
N ALA A 153 12.48 18.64 8.75
CA ALA A 153 13.19 19.84 8.33
C ALA A 153 13.92 19.64 7.00
N ARG A 154 14.24 20.73 6.30
CA ARG A 154 15.00 20.68 5.04
C ARG A 154 16.49 20.40 5.27
N GLU A 155 17.01 20.86 6.40
CA GLU A 155 18.42 20.78 6.77
C GLU A 155 18.62 19.73 7.88
N HIS A 156 19.78 19.08 7.87
CA HIS A 156 20.16 18.14 8.92
C HIS A 156 20.46 18.87 10.22
N SER A 157 20.02 18.32 11.35
CA SER A 157 20.39 18.79 12.68
C SER A 157 20.43 17.64 13.69
N SER A 158 20.78 17.93 14.94
CA SER A 158 20.68 16.96 16.03
C SER A 158 19.24 16.57 16.38
N VAL A 159 18.24 17.34 15.93
CA VAL A 159 16.81 17.06 16.13
C VAL A 159 16.23 16.34 14.91
N PHE A 160 16.61 16.77 13.70
CA PHE A 160 16.17 16.19 12.44
C PHE A 160 17.35 15.47 11.78
N SER A 161 17.56 14.22 12.18
CA SER A 161 18.76 13.46 11.84
C SER A 161 18.50 12.26 10.93
N TYR A 162 17.24 11.86 10.72
CA TYR A 162 16.92 10.68 9.91
C TYR A 162 16.53 11.07 8.47
N PRO A 163 17.31 10.73 7.43
CA PRO A 163 17.05 11.16 6.07
C PRO A 163 15.95 10.34 5.39
N LEU A 164 14.97 11.01 4.80
CA LEU A 164 14.05 10.41 3.83
C LEU A 164 14.60 10.65 2.43
N TYR A 165 14.91 9.59 1.68
CA TYR A 165 15.60 9.72 0.39
C TYR A 165 14.65 9.75 -0.82
N ARG A 166 15.04 10.54 -1.83
CA ARG A 166 14.54 10.39 -3.20
C ARG A 166 15.09 9.12 -3.85
N VAL A 167 14.52 8.75 -5.00
CA VAL A 167 15.05 7.64 -5.81
C VAL A 167 16.52 7.92 -6.16
N PRO A 168 17.46 7.03 -5.80
CA PRO A 168 18.87 7.24 -6.10
C PRO A 168 19.15 7.25 -7.61
N ARG A 169 20.14 8.05 -8.02
CA ARG A 169 20.53 8.21 -9.43
C ARG A 169 21.11 6.94 -10.05
N ASP A 170 21.65 6.04 -9.22
CA ASP A 170 22.24 4.77 -9.63
C ASP A 170 21.31 3.56 -9.43
N LEU A 171 20.06 3.77 -9.01
CA LEU A 171 19.06 2.71 -8.94
C LEU A 171 18.56 2.38 -10.34
N LEU A 172 18.78 1.13 -10.76
CA LEU A 172 18.41 0.62 -12.07
C LEU A 172 17.32 -0.44 -11.96
N THR A 173 16.36 -0.36 -12.86
CA THR A 173 15.30 -1.37 -13.04
C THR A 173 15.60 -2.21 -14.27
N LEU A 174 15.66 -3.53 -14.11
CA LEU A 174 15.93 -4.49 -15.17
C LEU A 174 14.73 -5.42 -15.35
N ASN A 175 14.14 -5.50 -16.55
CA ASN A 175 13.15 -6.52 -16.86
C ASN A 175 13.81 -7.70 -17.57
N LEU A 176 13.90 -8.87 -16.90
CA LEU A 176 14.54 -10.05 -17.47
C LEU A 176 13.83 -10.59 -18.72
N LYS A 177 12.53 -10.32 -18.90
CA LYS A 177 11.79 -10.72 -20.10
C LYS A 177 12.35 -10.09 -21.39
N GLN A 178 13.02 -8.94 -21.26
CA GLN A 178 13.70 -8.30 -22.40
C GLN A 178 14.94 -9.07 -22.87
N PHE A 179 15.49 -9.95 -22.02
CA PHE A 179 16.67 -10.78 -22.31
C PHE A 179 16.30 -12.23 -22.61
N ASP A 180 15.21 -12.72 -22.03
CA ASP A 180 14.72 -14.08 -22.20
C ASP A 180 13.24 -14.07 -22.57
N SER A 181 12.96 -14.26 -23.86
CA SER A 181 11.61 -14.30 -24.42
C SER A 181 10.82 -15.55 -24.02
N SER A 182 11.46 -16.56 -23.40
CA SER A 182 10.76 -17.72 -22.85
C SER A 182 10.00 -17.40 -21.55
N LEU A 183 10.35 -16.29 -20.89
CA LEU A 183 9.62 -15.81 -19.72
C LEU A 183 8.22 -15.36 -20.12
N THR A 184 7.22 -16.04 -19.59
CA THR A 184 5.80 -15.73 -19.84
C THR A 184 5.40 -14.40 -19.21
N GLN A 185 6.01 -14.05 -18.08
CA GLN A 185 5.74 -12.83 -17.31
C GLN A 185 6.96 -11.92 -17.19
N ASP A 186 6.69 -10.65 -16.91
CA ASP A 186 7.74 -9.72 -16.53
C ASP A 186 8.40 -10.16 -15.23
N ARG A 187 9.74 -10.08 -15.20
CA ARG A 187 10.52 -10.35 -14.00
C ARG A 187 11.46 -9.19 -13.76
N ILE A 188 11.03 -8.31 -12.86
CA ILE A 188 11.69 -7.04 -12.57
C ILE A 188 12.72 -7.21 -11.44
N LEU A 189 13.96 -6.80 -11.70
CA LEU A 189 15.02 -6.70 -10.71
C LEU A 189 15.38 -5.23 -10.48
N GLN A 190 15.70 -4.89 -9.24
CA GLN A 190 16.25 -3.59 -8.86
C GLN A 190 17.72 -3.79 -8.46
N GLY A 191 18.60 -2.99 -9.04
CA GLY A 191 20.03 -3.15 -8.85
C GLY A 191 20.83 -1.90 -9.14
N ARG A 192 22.14 -2.04 -9.05
CA ARG A 192 23.14 -1.02 -9.39
C ARG A 192 24.26 -1.67 -10.16
N VAL A 193 25.04 -0.86 -10.87
CA VAL A 193 26.25 -1.33 -11.56
C VAL A 193 27.47 -0.90 -10.75
N ASN A 194 28.40 -1.82 -10.48
CA ASN A 194 29.68 -1.49 -9.84
C ASN A 194 30.69 -0.95 -10.86
N PRO A 195 31.84 -0.39 -10.43
CA PRO A 195 32.86 0.14 -11.35
C PRO A 195 33.38 -0.86 -12.38
N GLU A 196 33.33 -2.16 -12.07
CA GLU A 196 33.73 -3.25 -12.96
C GLU A 196 32.65 -3.62 -14.00
N GLY A 197 31.47 -3.00 -13.95
CA GLY A 197 30.39 -3.21 -14.91
C GLY A 197 29.40 -4.34 -14.54
N PHE A 198 29.51 -4.94 -13.36
CA PHE A 198 28.58 -5.98 -12.91
C PHE A 198 27.31 -5.39 -12.32
N PHE A 199 26.17 -5.96 -12.72
CA PHE A 199 24.87 -5.67 -12.12
C PHE A 199 24.73 -6.40 -10.79
N LEU A 200 24.56 -5.64 -9.71
CA LEU A 200 24.42 -6.13 -8.34
C LEU A 200 23.05 -5.77 -7.77
N PRO A 201 22.47 -6.58 -6.86
CA PRO A 201 21.25 -6.20 -6.15
C PRO A 201 21.44 -4.87 -5.40
N TYR A 202 20.42 -4.02 -5.37
CA TYR A 202 20.53 -2.69 -4.74
C TYR A 202 20.75 -2.76 -3.22
N TYR A 203 21.19 -1.67 -2.59
CA TYR A 203 21.55 -1.65 -1.17
C TYR A 203 20.39 -2.12 -0.26
N THR A 204 20.70 -2.87 0.79
CA THR A 204 19.72 -3.25 1.82
C THR A 204 19.41 -2.08 2.74
N ARG A 205 18.32 -2.16 3.51
CA ARG A 205 18.02 -1.19 4.56
C ARG A 205 19.20 -0.95 5.51
N ALA A 206 19.84 -2.02 6.00
CA ALA A 206 20.99 -1.90 6.90
C ALA A 206 22.11 -1.04 6.30
N GLN A 207 22.43 -1.29 5.03
CA GLN A 207 23.46 -0.54 4.30
C GLN A 207 23.07 0.93 4.09
N ILE A 208 21.78 1.21 3.92
CA ILE A 208 21.27 2.56 3.71
C ILE A 208 21.25 3.33 5.04
N ASP A 209 20.64 2.77 6.07
CA ASP A 209 20.37 3.42 7.35
C ASP A 209 21.64 3.52 8.23
N PHE A 210 22.53 2.52 8.20
CA PHE A 210 23.66 2.42 9.15
C PHE A 210 25.04 2.50 8.49
N ASP A 211 25.18 2.10 7.22
CA ASP A 211 26.47 2.15 6.50
C ASP A 211 26.62 3.37 5.57
N ASN A 212 25.64 4.28 5.54
CA ASN A 212 25.61 5.46 4.66
C ASN A 212 25.80 5.14 3.16
N ALA A 213 25.30 4.00 2.69
CA ALA A 213 25.54 3.53 1.33
C ALA A 213 25.03 4.49 0.23
N LEU A 214 24.05 5.35 0.55
CA LEU A 214 23.47 6.32 -0.39
C LEU A 214 24.21 7.65 -0.44
N ASN A 215 25.31 7.83 0.32
CA ASN A 215 26.09 9.05 0.27
C ASN A 215 26.50 9.38 -1.18
N ASN A 216 26.20 10.61 -1.61
CA ASN A 216 26.35 11.15 -2.97
C ASN A 216 25.58 10.42 -4.08
N LYS A 217 24.65 9.51 -3.76
CA LYS A 217 23.87 8.73 -4.74
C LYS A 217 22.40 9.14 -4.78
N ALA A 218 21.85 9.58 -3.65
CA ALA A 218 20.47 10.02 -3.51
C ALA A 218 20.39 11.38 -2.83
N ASP A 219 19.44 12.20 -3.27
CA ASP A 219 19.11 13.45 -2.59
C ASP A 219 18.23 13.14 -1.37
N VAL A 220 18.48 13.84 -0.26
CA VAL A 220 17.58 13.82 0.89
C VAL A 220 16.38 14.71 0.57
N LEU A 221 15.18 14.13 0.61
CA LEU A 221 13.91 14.82 0.43
C LEU A 221 13.59 15.70 1.64
N VAL A 222 13.70 15.12 2.82
CA VAL A 222 13.43 15.76 4.12
C VAL A 222 14.16 14.99 5.21
N TRP A 223 14.60 15.69 6.25
CA TRP A 223 15.12 15.09 7.47
C TRP A 223 14.00 14.96 8.48
N LEU A 224 13.76 13.74 8.96
CA LEU A 224 12.72 13.41 9.91
C LEU A 224 13.28 13.36 11.33
N LYS A 225 12.42 13.70 12.29
CA LYS A 225 12.75 13.77 13.71
C LYS A 225 12.85 12.40 14.37
N ASP A 226 11.89 11.50 14.09
CA ASP A 226 11.79 10.19 14.73
C ASP A 226 12.11 9.07 13.72
N PRO A 227 13.21 8.32 13.89
CA PRO A 227 13.58 7.20 13.01
C PRO A 227 12.56 6.05 13.04
N VAL A 228 11.83 5.87 14.14
CA VAL A 228 10.75 4.87 14.25
C VAL A 228 9.59 5.26 13.36
N ASP A 229 9.11 6.50 13.45
CA ASP A 229 8.03 6.95 12.57
C ASP A 229 8.47 6.95 11.11
N ALA A 230 9.72 7.31 10.83
CA ALA A 230 10.28 7.20 9.49
C ALA A 230 10.29 5.75 8.98
N PHE A 231 10.69 4.77 9.80
CA PHE A 231 10.62 3.36 9.41
C PHE A 231 9.18 2.92 9.10
N PHE A 232 8.21 3.29 9.94
CA PHE A 232 6.80 2.95 9.70
C PHE A 232 6.20 3.70 8.51
N LEU A 233 6.67 4.92 8.20
CA LEU A 233 6.34 5.63 6.96
C LEU A 233 6.73 4.79 5.71
N HIS A 234 7.85 4.07 5.74
CA HIS A 234 8.22 3.14 4.65
C HIS A 234 7.23 1.98 4.49
N ILE A 235 6.58 1.55 5.57
CA ILE A 235 5.55 0.50 5.54
C ILE A 235 4.25 1.06 4.96
N GLN A 236 3.85 2.28 5.34
CA GLN A 236 2.63 2.92 4.83
C GLN A 236 2.79 3.42 3.39
N GLY A 237 3.99 3.84 2.99
CA GLY A 237 4.32 4.29 1.63
C GLY A 237 3.92 5.73 1.31
N SER A 238 3.25 6.44 2.21
CA SER A 238 2.92 7.86 2.08
C SER A 238 2.74 8.49 3.47
N GLY A 239 2.86 9.81 3.57
CA GLY A 239 2.74 10.53 4.83
C GLY A 239 2.71 12.04 4.66
N ILE A 240 2.30 12.72 5.72
CA ILE A 240 2.34 14.18 5.86
C ILE A 240 3.51 14.54 6.76
N VAL A 241 4.34 15.48 6.33
CA VAL A 241 5.45 16.01 7.13
C VAL A 241 5.15 17.47 7.47
N THR A 242 4.95 17.73 8.75
CA THR A 242 4.88 19.08 9.31
C THR A 242 6.30 19.59 9.49
N MET A 243 6.65 20.60 8.70
CA MET A 243 7.98 21.17 8.63
C MET A 243 8.25 22.07 9.85
N GLU A 244 9.52 22.27 10.21
CA GLU A 244 9.93 23.15 11.32
C GLU A 244 9.42 24.61 11.20
N ASP A 245 9.17 25.08 9.97
CA ASP A 245 8.60 26.41 9.69
C ASP A 245 7.06 26.44 9.72
N GLY A 246 6.41 25.31 10.05
CA GLY A 246 4.97 25.14 10.09
C GLY A 246 4.32 24.83 8.74
N SER A 247 5.09 24.80 7.64
CA SER A 247 4.58 24.37 6.34
C SER A 247 4.35 22.85 6.31
N VAL A 248 3.55 22.38 5.35
CA VAL A 248 3.21 20.96 5.21
C VAL A 248 3.75 20.41 3.89
N MET A 249 4.47 19.29 3.97
CA MET A 249 4.95 18.53 2.82
C MET A 249 4.27 17.16 2.78
N ARG A 250 3.61 16.81 1.68
CA ARG A 250 3.14 15.43 1.45
C ARG A 250 4.21 14.63 0.76
N VAL A 251 4.50 13.44 1.28
CA VAL A 251 5.46 12.51 0.70
C VAL A 251 4.76 11.23 0.27
N ASN A 252 5.10 10.73 -0.90
CA ASN A 252 4.52 9.54 -1.50
C ASN A 252 5.62 8.61 -2.04
N TYR A 253 5.31 7.32 -2.11
CA TYR A 253 6.13 6.30 -2.75
C TYR A 253 6.58 6.75 -4.15
N ALA A 254 7.88 6.56 -4.42
CA ALA A 254 8.52 6.82 -5.71
C ALA A 254 9.29 5.61 -6.26
N GLY A 255 9.65 4.64 -5.41
CA GLY A 255 10.39 3.46 -5.82
C GLY A 255 10.80 2.60 -4.64
N LYS A 256 11.46 1.47 -4.91
CA LYS A 256 12.00 0.58 -3.88
C LYS A 256 13.30 -0.08 -4.33
N ASN A 257 14.10 -0.51 -3.37
CA ASN A 257 15.38 -1.21 -3.62
C ASN A 257 15.23 -2.65 -4.17
N GLY A 258 14.00 -3.14 -4.33
CA GLY A 258 13.67 -4.49 -4.82
C GLY A 258 14.08 -5.64 -3.89
N ARG A 259 14.46 -5.36 -2.64
CA ARG A 259 14.65 -6.40 -1.63
C ARG A 259 13.30 -6.89 -1.10
N ALA A 260 13.25 -8.17 -0.75
CA ALA A 260 12.05 -8.79 -0.19
C ALA A 260 11.67 -8.13 1.13
N TYR A 261 10.38 -7.84 1.30
CA TYR A 261 9.85 -7.36 2.57
C TYR A 261 9.88 -8.49 3.61
N ARG A 262 10.36 -8.18 4.82
CA ARG A 262 10.25 -9.06 5.98
C ARG A 262 9.46 -8.34 7.07
N ALA A 263 8.34 -8.92 7.49
CA ALA A 263 7.46 -8.34 8.49
C ALA A 263 8.12 -8.36 9.87
N ILE A 264 8.44 -7.18 10.41
CA ILE A 264 9.13 -7.08 11.70
C ILE A 264 8.31 -7.65 12.87
N GLY A 265 6.98 -7.65 12.80
CA GLY A 265 6.15 -8.26 13.85
C GLY A 265 6.47 -9.74 14.12
N LYS A 266 6.96 -10.48 13.11
CA LYS A 266 7.44 -11.86 13.32
C LYS A 266 8.67 -11.90 14.21
N LEU A 267 9.62 -10.98 14.01
CA LEU A 267 10.81 -10.87 14.84
C LEU A 267 10.47 -10.58 16.30
N PHE A 268 9.49 -9.70 16.56
CA PHE A 268 9.05 -9.39 17.93
C PHE A 268 8.52 -10.63 18.66
N ILE A 269 7.77 -11.49 17.96
CA ILE A 269 7.25 -12.75 18.50
C ILE A 269 8.39 -13.75 18.71
N GLU A 270 9.26 -13.91 17.70
CA GLU A 270 10.41 -14.84 17.75
C GLU A 270 11.40 -14.51 18.87
N ARG A 271 11.53 -13.22 19.21
CA ARG A 271 12.38 -12.73 20.31
C ARG A 271 11.65 -12.62 21.65
N GLU A 272 10.37 -13.01 21.70
CA GLU A 272 9.53 -12.95 22.89
C GLU A 272 9.45 -11.54 23.53
N TRP A 273 9.68 -10.49 22.74
CA TRP A 273 9.56 -9.10 23.19
C TRP A 273 8.10 -8.69 23.35
N LEU A 274 7.22 -9.25 22.52
CA LEU A 274 5.78 -9.07 22.58
C LEU A 274 5.09 -10.41 22.34
N ALA A 275 4.01 -10.68 23.08
CA ALA A 275 3.13 -11.80 22.78
C ALA A 275 2.44 -11.58 21.43
N LYS A 276 2.12 -12.66 20.72
CA LYS A 276 1.54 -12.60 19.37
C LYS A 276 0.25 -11.78 19.31
N GLU A 277 -0.55 -11.86 20.36
CA GLU A 277 -1.84 -11.17 20.49
C GLU A 277 -1.66 -9.67 20.74
N ASP A 278 -0.50 -9.27 21.28
CA ASP A 278 -0.17 -7.88 21.62
C ASP A 278 0.62 -7.17 20.51
N VAL A 279 1.11 -7.92 19.49
CA VAL A 279 1.83 -7.34 18.36
C VAL A 279 0.89 -6.46 17.53
N SER A 280 1.02 -5.17 17.76
CA SER A 280 0.41 -4.09 16.99
C SER A 280 1.47 -3.09 16.55
N MET A 281 1.15 -2.27 15.55
CA MET A 281 2.03 -1.18 15.12
C MET A 281 2.36 -0.24 16.28
N GLN A 282 1.35 0.10 17.10
CA GLN A 282 1.48 0.99 18.25
C GLN A 282 2.39 0.39 19.32
N ALA A 283 2.21 -0.90 19.65
CA ALA A 283 3.06 -1.60 20.61
C ALA A 283 4.51 -1.68 20.13
N MET A 284 4.74 -2.00 18.85
CA MET A 284 6.09 -2.03 18.26
C MET A 284 6.75 -0.66 18.25
N LYS A 285 6.00 0.42 17.92
CA LYS A 285 6.51 1.79 17.97
C LYS A 285 6.92 2.19 19.39
N SER A 286 6.07 1.90 20.38
CA SER A 286 6.39 2.19 21.79
C SER A 286 7.64 1.46 22.22
N PHE A 287 7.69 0.15 21.98
CA PHE A 287 8.84 -0.69 22.34
C PHE A 287 10.14 -0.17 21.74
N LEU A 288 10.16 0.21 20.46
CA LEU A 288 11.38 0.70 19.81
C LEU A 288 11.85 2.06 20.36
N ARG A 289 10.93 2.91 20.81
CA ARG A 289 11.28 4.18 21.47
C ARG A 289 11.85 3.94 22.87
N ASP A 290 11.36 2.93 23.58
CA ASP A 290 11.86 2.52 24.89
C ASP A 290 13.18 1.73 24.81
N HIS A 291 13.47 1.12 23.66
CA HIS A 291 14.65 0.29 23.39
C HIS A 291 15.40 0.75 22.11
N PRO A 292 16.00 1.96 22.11
CA PRO A 292 16.67 2.49 20.92
C PRO A 292 17.89 1.66 20.48
N ASP A 293 18.50 0.91 21.39
CA ASP A 293 19.61 -0.01 21.11
C ASP A 293 19.23 -1.17 20.19
N LEU A 294 17.93 -1.54 20.14
CA LEU A 294 17.42 -2.60 19.28
C LEU A 294 17.00 -2.11 17.89
N MET A 295 17.00 -0.80 17.62
CA MET A 295 16.53 -0.25 16.35
C MET A 295 17.30 -0.80 15.15
N GLU A 296 18.62 -0.92 15.24
CA GLU A 296 19.44 -1.45 14.14
C GLU A 296 19.08 -2.90 13.81
N GLU A 297 18.92 -3.75 14.84
CA GLU A 297 18.53 -5.15 14.66
C GLU A 297 17.14 -5.25 14.01
N VAL A 298 16.17 -4.49 14.52
CA VAL A 298 14.79 -4.53 14.04
C VAL A 298 14.65 -3.96 12.64
N PHE A 299 15.27 -2.82 12.37
CA PHE A 299 15.19 -2.19 11.05
C PHE A 299 15.90 -3.07 10.02
N SER A 300 17.10 -3.55 10.33
CA SER A 300 17.87 -4.41 9.42
C SER A 300 17.20 -5.76 9.14
N TYR A 301 16.32 -6.24 10.03
CA TYR A 301 15.49 -7.39 9.75
C TYR A 301 14.62 -7.19 8.51
N ASN A 302 14.15 -5.98 8.19
CA ASN A 302 13.48 -5.72 6.92
C ASN A 302 14.44 -5.11 5.88
N PRO A 303 15.02 -5.87 4.94
CA PRO A 303 16.00 -5.34 3.99
C PRO A 303 15.34 -4.46 2.92
N SER A 304 14.01 -4.46 2.84
CA SER A 304 13.24 -3.62 1.92
C SER A 304 13.33 -2.15 2.31
N TYR A 305 13.58 -1.32 1.30
CA TYR A 305 13.69 0.13 1.44
C TYR A 305 12.87 0.81 0.34
N VAL A 306 12.12 1.82 0.73
CA VAL A 306 11.23 2.63 -0.11
C VAL A 306 11.84 4.02 -0.28
N PHE A 307 11.78 4.54 -1.50
CA PHE A 307 12.18 5.90 -1.83
C PHE A 307 10.94 6.75 -2.08
N PHE A 308 11.07 8.05 -1.83
CA PHE A 308 9.94 8.97 -1.79
C PHE A 308 10.08 10.13 -2.77
N ARG A 309 8.93 10.75 -3.06
CA ARG A 309 8.81 12.04 -3.74
C ARG A 309 7.80 12.89 -3.00
N ASP A 310 7.97 14.20 -3.07
CA ASP A 310 6.95 15.14 -2.69
C ASP A 310 5.82 15.17 -3.73
N VAL A 311 4.60 15.41 -3.25
CA VAL A 311 3.40 15.57 -4.08
C VAL A 311 2.59 16.76 -3.61
N GLN A 312 1.86 17.38 -4.54
CA GLN A 312 0.96 18.49 -4.20
C GLN A 312 -0.36 17.97 -3.62
N GLU A 313 -0.90 16.91 -4.21
CA GLU A 313 -2.11 16.20 -3.78
C GLU A 313 -1.74 14.79 -3.33
N GLY A 314 -2.39 14.29 -2.29
CA GLY A 314 -2.11 12.97 -1.75
C GLY A 314 -2.97 12.62 -0.52
N PRO A 315 -2.89 11.36 -0.07
CA PRO A 315 -1.92 10.36 -0.51
C PRO A 315 -2.32 9.73 -1.85
N LEU A 316 -1.38 9.61 -2.78
CA LEU A 316 -1.62 8.95 -4.07
C LEU A 316 -1.55 7.43 -3.94
N GLY A 317 -2.56 6.73 -4.43
CA GLY A 317 -2.57 5.27 -4.55
C GLY A 317 -1.73 4.77 -5.73
N ASN A 318 -1.71 3.44 -5.94
CA ASN A 318 -1.00 2.83 -7.07
C ASN A 318 -1.55 3.28 -8.44
N LEU A 319 -2.79 3.73 -8.49
CA LEU A 319 -3.43 4.28 -9.69
C LEU A 319 -2.97 5.71 -10.02
N GLY A 320 -2.15 6.34 -9.15
CA GLY A 320 -1.64 7.70 -9.36
C GLY A 320 -2.65 8.81 -9.06
N VAL A 321 -3.83 8.47 -8.54
CA VAL A 321 -4.85 9.40 -8.05
C VAL A 321 -4.92 9.38 -6.52
N PRO A 322 -5.41 10.45 -5.87
CA PRO A 322 -5.61 10.47 -4.43
C PRO A 322 -6.51 9.33 -3.96
N VAL A 323 -6.16 8.70 -2.83
CA VAL A 323 -7.06 7.77 -2.14
C VAL A 323 -8.04 8.56 -1.28
N THR A 324 -9.26 8.04 -1.18
CA THR A 324 -10.32 8.64 -0.39
C THR A 324 -10.54 7.81 0.87
N ALA A 325 -10.49 8.47 2.03
CA ALA A 325 -10.64 7.82 3.33
C ALA A 325 -11.91 6.95 3.38
N TYR A 326 -11.77 5.71 3.83
CA TYR A 326 -12.85 4.71 3.92
C TYR A 326 -13.53 4.30 2.59
N ARG A 327 -13.11 4.87 1.45
CA ARG A 327 -13.66 4.59 0.11
C ARG A 327 -12.67 3.87 -0.80
N SER A 328 -11.37 3.94 -0.49
CA SER A 328 -10.31 3.30 -1.25
C SER A 328 -9.81 2.04 -0.58
N VAL A 329 -9.64 0.98 -1.37
CA VAL A 329 -9.11 -0.32 -0.93
C VAL A 329 -7.91 -0.68 -1.78
N ALA A 330 -6.86 -1.20 -1.13
CA ALA A 330 -5.73 -1.82 -1.80
C ALA A 330 -5.98 -3.33 -1.91
N THR A 331 -5.78 -3.88 -3.11
CA THR A 331 -6.01 -5.29 -3.41
C THR A 331 -4.77 -5.93 -4.03
N ASP A 332 -4.73 -7.25 -4.04
CA ASP A 332 -3.75 -8.01 -4.83
C ASP A 332 -4.17 -7.95 -6.31
N GLN A 333 -3.26 -7.52 -7.17
CA GLN A 333 -3.51 -7.34 -8.61
C GLN A 333 -3.58 -8.67 -9.38
N SER A 334 -3.17 -9.79 -8.76
CA SER A 334 -3.26 -11.11 -9.37
C SER A 334 -4.64 -11.77 -9.25
N ILE A 335 -5.57 -11.15 -8.51
CA ILE A 335 -6.95 -11.59 -8.32
C ILE A 335 -7.86 -10.89 -9.33
#